data_AF-X1KEL9-F1
#
_entry.id   AF-X1KEL9-F1
#
_cell.length_a   1.000
_cell.length_b   1.000
_cell.length_c   1.000
_cell.angle_alpha   90.00
_cell.angle_beta   90.00
_cell.angle_gamma   90.00
#
_symmetry.space_group_name_H-M   'P 1'
#
loop_
_entity.id
_entity.type
_entity.pdbx_description
1 polymer ?
#
loop_
_entity_poly.entity_id
_entity_poly.type
_entity_poly.pdbx_seq_one_letter_code
_entity_poly.pdbx_strand_id
1 'polypeptide(L)'
;MTQENTQRLGIVVSGSLNKGIEVKLDSSASVEDMAVGRYVTIEGNKRRFFGMITDVSLGVIDQKLTLTPPDVSDPLIAEVYY
;
A
#
# COMPACT_ATOMS: atom_id res chain seq x y z
N MET A 1 11.97 22.14 -18.52
CA MET A 1 11.47 20.76 -18.54
C MET A 1 11.43 20.31 -17.10
N THR A 2 10.27 20.37 -16.45
CA THR A 2 10.13 19.99 -15.04
C THR A 2 10.34 18.48 -14.97
N GLN A 3 11.39 18.03 -14.29
CA GLN A 3 11.54 16.62 -13.98
C GLN A 3 10.40 16.23 -13.05
N GLU A 4 9.39 15.52 -13.57
CA GLU A 4 8.47 14.81 -12.70
C GLU A 4 9.30 13.76 -11.97
N ASN A 5 9.51 13.97 -10.68
CA ASN A 5 10.21 13.02 -9.84
C ASN A 5 9.30 11.79 -9.71
N THR A 6 9.49 10.80 -10.58
CA THR A 6 8.72 9.55 -10.55
C THR A 6 9.11 8.78 -9.29
N GLN A 7 8.50 9.14 -8.16
CA GLN A 7 8.74 8.48 -6.90
C GLN A 7 8.19 7.06 -7.01
N ARG A 8 9.07 6.08 -6.82
CA ARG A 8 8.68 4.68 -6.74
C ARG A 8 7.75 4.50 -5.54
N LEU A 9 6.56 3.96 -5.79
CA LEU A 9 5.57 3.71 -4.74
C LEU A 9 5.75 2.35 -4.08
N GLY A 10 6.29 1.36 -4.80
CA GLY A 10 6.45 0.01 -4.28
C GLY A 10 6.81 -1.04 -5.33
N ILE A 11 6.44 -2.29 -5.05
CA ILE A 11 6.63 -3.45 -5.93
C ILE A 11 5.35 -4.25 -6.10
N VAL A 12 5.08 -4.68 -7.33
CA VAL A 12 3.99 -5.61 -7.64
C VAL A 12 4.31 -6.97 -7.04
N VAL A 13 3.40 -7.50 -6.22
CA VAL A 13 3.57 -8.80 -5.55
C VAL A 13 2.60 -9.86 -6.06
N SER A 14 1.43 -9.45 -6.58
CA SER A 14 0.44 -10.36 -7.16
C SER A 14 -0.37 -9.66 -8.24
N GLY A 15 -1.04 -10.45 -9.09
CA GLY A 15 -1.90 -9.88 -10.12
C GLY A 15 -2.76 -10.91 -10.83
N SER A 16 -4.01 -10.55 -11.14
CA SER A 16 -4.90 -11.33 -11.99
C SER A 16 -5.89 -10.42 -12.73
N LEU A 17 -6.50 -10.94 -13.79
CA LEU A 17 -7.49 -10.18 -14.58
C LEU A 17 -8.72 -9.79 -13.74
N ASN A 18 -9.15 -10.66 -12.83
CA ASN A 18 -10.36 -10.45 -12.02
C ASN A 18 -10.11 -9.72 -10.70
N LYS A 19 -8.91 -9.79 -10.13
CA LYS A 19 -8.59 -9.15 -8.84
C LYS A 19 -7.76 -7.87 -8.99
N GLY A 20 -7.25 -7.60 -10.19
CA GLY A 20 -6.35 -6.48 -10.44
C GLY A 20 -4.92 -6.80 -10.02
N ILE A 21 -4.16 -5.77 -9.66
CA ILE A 21 -2.75 -5.85 -9.31
C ILE A 21 -2.59 -5.46 -7.85
N GLU A 22 -1.83 -6.26 -7.10
CA GLU A 22 -1.49 -5.97 -5.72
C GLU A 22 -0.06 -5.44 -5.64
N VAL A 23 0.10 -4.33 -4.93
CA VAL A 23 1.38 -3.64 -4.77
C VAL A 23 1.68 -3.55 -3.29
N LYS A 24 2.87 -4.03 -2.91
CA LYS A 24 3.43 -3.74 -1.59
C LYS A 24 4.13 -2.38 -1.66
N LEU A 25 3.64 -1.43 -0.87
CA LEU A 25 4.22 -0.09 -0.79
C LEU A 25 5.62 -0.14 -0.17
N ASP A 26 6.51 0.68 -0.70
CA ASP A 26 7.82 0.91 -0.09
C ASP A 26 7.65 1.71 1.20
N SER A 27 8.50 1.48 2.21
CA SER A 27 8.41 2.17 3.52
C SER A 27 8.65 3.68 3.46
N SER A 28 9.14 4.18 2.33
CA SER A 28 9.32 5.62 2.06
C SER A 28 8.10 6.26 1.40
N ALA A 29 7.15 5.47 0.91
CA ALA A 29 5.92 5.97 0.32
C ALA A 29 4.92 6.34 1.43
N SER A 30 4.38 7.55 1.38
CA SER A 30 3.31 7.95 2.31
C SER A 30 2.02 7.23 1.95
N VAL A 31 1.38 6.62 2.95
CA VAL A 31 0.05 6.00 2.79
C VAL A 31 -1.03 7.07 2.58
N GLU A 32 -0.84 8.27 3.14
CA GLU A 32 -1.78 9.39 2.98
C GLU A 32 -1.91 9.84 1.51
N ASP A 33 -0.85 9.64 0.73
CA ASP A 33 -0.84 9.93 -0.69
C ASP A 33 -1.57 8.85 -1.52
N MET A 34 -1.88 7.68 -0.95
CA MET A 34 -2.48 6.53 -1.66
C MET A 34 -4.02 6.57 -1.62
N ALA A 35 -4.63 7.71 -1.94
CA ALA A 35 -6.09 7.82 -1.94
C ALA A 35 -6.76 6.90 -2.99
N VAL A 36 -7.85 6.23 -2.61
CA VAL A 36 -8.70 5.48 -3.55
C VAL A 36 -9.20 6.42 -4.65
N GLY A 37 -9.21 5.93 -5.89
CA GLY A 37 -9.53 6.71 -7.08
C GLY A 37 -8.32 7.45 -7.69
N ARG A 38 -7.17 7.49 -7.00
CA ARG A 38 -5.94 8.03 -7.56
C ARG A 38 -5.41 7.13 -8.68
N TYR A 39 -4.97 7.74 -9.76
CA TYR A 39 -4.31 7.04 -10.85
C TYR A 39 -2.82 6.86 -10.57
N VAL A 40 -2.30 5.69 -10.93
CA VAL A 40 -0.90 5.32 -10.83
C VAL A 40 -0.41 4.73 -12.14
N THR A 41 0.89 4.81 -12.38
CA THR A 41 1.53 4.14 -13.51
C THR A 41 2.31 2.94 -13.02
N ILE A 42 2.02 1.77 -13.60
CA ILE A 42 2.78 0.54 -13.38
C ILE A 42 3.78 0.42 -14.52
N GLU A 43 5.07 0.47 -14.19
CA GLU A 43 6.14 0.34 -15.16
C GLU A 43 6.47 -1.14 -15.40
N GLY A 44 6.17 -1.63 -16.61
CA GLY A 44 6.63 -2.93 -17.09
C GLY A 44 7.80 -2.78 -18.05
N ASN A 45 8.53 -3.89 -18.28
CA ASN A 45 9.73 -3.91 -19.15
C ASN A 45 9.51 -3.37 -20.58
N LYS A 46 8.29 -3.50 -21.12
CA LYS A 46 7.97 -3.11 -22.50
C LYS A 46 6.95 -1.97 -22.59
N ARG A 47 6.10 -1.82 -21.57
CA ARG A 47 4.93 -0.95 -21.59
C ARG A 47 4.65 -0.43 -20.19
N ARG A 48 4.09 0.76 -20.15
CA ARG A 48 3.49 1.35 -18.96
C ARG A 48 2.00 1.09 -18.97
N PHE A 49 1.46 0.75 -17.80
CA PHE A 49 0.04 0.53 -17.61
C PHE A 49 -0.50 1.59 -16.67
N PHE A 50 -1.70 2.08 -16.95
CA PHE A 50 -2.42 2.94 -16.01
C PHE A 50 -3.31 2.07 -15.13
N GLY A 51 -3.18 2.26 -13.83
CA GLY A 51 -4.03 1.66 -12.81
C GLY A 51 -4.74 2.74 -12.00
N MET A 52 -5.82 2.36 -11.35
CA MET A 52 -6.49 3.16 -10.34
C MET A 52 -6.38 2.43 -9.01
N ILE A 53 -6.05 3.16 -7.95
CA ILE A 53 -6.07 2.61 -6.59
C ILE A 53 -7.54 2.35 -6.24
N THR A 54 -7.90 1.09 -6.03
CA THR A 54 -9.27 0.70 -5.65
C THR A 54 -9.43 0.47 -4.16
N ASP A 55 -8.34 0.14 -3.47
CA ASP A 55 -8.30 -0.14 -2.04
C ASP A 55 -6.89 0.06 -1.48
N VAL A 56 -6.78 0.38 -0.19
CA VAL A 56 -5.50 0.44 0.54
C VAL A 56 -5.68 -0.23 1.89
N SER A 57 -4.83 -1.22 2.17
CA SER A 57 -4.88 -1.99 3.40
C SER A 57 -3.50 -2.09 4.05
N LEU A 58 -3.48 -2.18 5.39
CA LEU A 58 -2.28 -2.48 6.14
C LEU A 58 -2.14 -4.00 6.28
N GLY A 59 -1.15 -4.56 5.60
CA GLY A 59 -0.85 -5.99 5.71
C GLY A 59 -0.27 -6.32 7.09
N VAL A 60 -0.97 -7.15 7.87
CA VAL A 60 -0.44 -7.74 9.10
C VAL A 60 0.20 -9.10 8.78
N ILE A 61 1.35 -9.37 9.38
CA ILE A 61 2.03 -10.68 9.32
C ILE A 61 1.20 -11.80 9.96
N ASP A 62 0.27 -11.46 10.85
CA ASP A 62 -0.68 -12.40 11.44
C ASP A 62 -2.10 -11.80 11.45
N GLN A 63 -3.02 -12.39 10.68
CA GLN A 63 -4.44 -12.01 10.65
C GLN A 63 -5.14 -12.19 12.02
N LYS A 64 -4.58 -12.98 12.93
CA LYS A 64 -5.10 -13.11 14.31
C LYS A 64 -4.89 -11.84 15.13
N LEU A 65 -3.89 -11.02 14.79
CA LEU A 65 -3.65 -9.75 15.47
C LEU A 65 -4.78 -8.73 15.21
N THR A 66 -5.51 -8.87 14.10
CA THR A 66 -6.65 -8.01 13.75
C THR A 66 -7.95 -8.43 14.46
N LEU A 67 -8.04 -9.68 14.91
CA LEU A 67 -9.26 -10.27 15.49
C LEU A 67 -9.27 -10.22 17.02
N THR A 68 -8.15 -9.94 17.66
CA THR A 68 -8.07 -9.74 19.10
C THR A 68 -7.34 -8.42 19.32
N PRO A 69 -8.06 -7.30 19.51
CA PRO A 69 -7.40 -6.06 19.90
C PRO A 69 -6.54 -6.36 21.14
N PRO A 70 -5.23 -6.07 21.11
CA PRO A 70 -4.37 -6.27 22.26
C PRO A 70 -4.92 -5.48 23.44
N ASP A 71 -4.86 -6.07 24.63
CA ASP A 71 -5.34 -5.43 25.86
C ASP A 71 -4.59 -4.10 26.05
N VAL A 72 -5.32 -2.99 25.89
CA VAL A 72 -4.82 -1.61 25.99
C VAL A 72 -4.33 -1.23 27.40
N SER A 73 -4.37 -2.17 28.34
CA SER A 73 -3.78 -2.05 29.67
C SER A 73 -2.24 -2.15 29.66
N ASP A 74 -1.64 -2.61 28.55
CA ASP A 74 -0.19 -2.63 28.38
C ASP A 74 0.32 -1.27 27.86
N PRO A 75 1.18 -0.54 28.62
CA PRO A 75 1.71 0.76 28.23
C PRO A 75 2.47 0.77 26.90
N LEU A 76 2.99 -0.38 26.45
CA LEU A 76 3.73 -0.51 25.20
C LEU A 76 2.82 -0.56 23.96
N ILE A 77 1.56 -0.96 24.13
CA ILE A 77 0.58 -1.06 23.04
C ILE A 77 -0.03 0.31 22.70
N ALA A 78 -0.11 1.23 23.67
CA ALA A 78 -0.68 2.55 23.49
C ALA A 78 0.14 3.46 22.54
N GLU A 79 1.44 3.20 22.39
CA GLU A 79 2.36 4.06 21.61
C GLU A 79 2.23 3.86 20.09
N VAL A 80 1.56 2.81 19.63
CA VAL A 80 1.42 2.47 18.19
C VAL A 80 0.05 2.86 17.62
N TYR A 81 -0.90 3.30 18.46
CA TYR A 81 -2.28 3.60 18.07
C TYR A 81 -2.65 5.09 18.03
N TYR A 82 -1.70 6.01 18.26
CA TYR A 82 -1.89 7.45 18.13
C TYR A 82 -1.00 8.07 17.04
#